data_AF-A0AAV9UCJ0-F1
#
_entry.id   AF-A0AAV9UCJ0-F1
#
_cell.length_a   1.000
_cell.length_b   1.000
_cell.length_c   1.000
_cell.angle_alpha   90.00
_cell.angle_beta   90.00
_cell.angle_gamma   90.00
#
_symmetry.space_group_name_H-M   'P 1'
#
loop_
_entity.id
_entity.type
_entity.pdbx_description
1 polymer ?
#
loop_
_entity_poly.entity_id
_entity_poly.type
_entity_poly.pdbx_seq_one_letter_code
_entity_poly.pdbx_strand_id
1 'polypeptide(L)'
;MSDEHPLLAGQGLYAADIIGDGDCLFRSLSDQLYGSQSKAHEIRQRTTSYMRAHASYFKLFLSVASPRRKARATAAPPSEAAVDRAFEAHVDRMAKAGVYGDNLEIVAFARCYGVNVKIYRREYAYQISCDEDTSTTSTTTTGERALLHIAYHDWEHYSSIRNIDGPHTGLPAVSPREPTDEEKRRQKRALEDVRVEPWMEKVVVASLPAVVSGEKVRDMLVKCKADVGLAVSRLLDELSDAEDRDSPVVEDGDGTAVNNGDAVEKKVEEAAPAKNKGKAKGKTKDREDGHAKQPSRPKRETARERKDRLQREKMDRKKAKGKPPGEKTESNSVSEGIKTLHV
;
A
#
# COMPACT_ATOMS: atom_id res chain seq x y z
N MET A 1 -15.66 10.69 1.22
CA MET A 1 -15.73 9.40 0.49
C MET A 1 -15.11 9.56 -0.89
N SER A 2 -15.51 10.57 -1.69
CA SER A 2 -14.87 10.89 -2.97
C SER A 2 -13.41 11.39 -2.87
N ASP A 3 -12.93 11.67 -1.66
CA ASP A 3 -11.69 12.41 -1.36
C ASP A 3 -10.42 11.52 -1.33
N GLU A 4 -10.60 10.19 -1.31
CA GLU A 4 -9.49 9.22 -1.35
C GLU A 4 -8.84 9.15 -2.74
N HIS A 5 -9.65 9.29 -3.81
CA HIS A 5 -9.22 9.23 -5.21
C HIS A 5 -9.55 10.52 -5.99
N PRO A 6 -8.76 11.60 -5.83
CA PRO A 6 -9.00 12.89 -6.51
C PRO A 6 -9.06 12.78 -8.04
N LEU A 7 -8.36 11.79 -8.62
CA LEU A 7 -8.39 11.44 -10.04
C LEU A 7 -9.80 11.15 -10.58
N LEU A 8 -10.69 10.54 -9.78
CA LEU A 8 -12.01 10.11 -10.24
C LEU A 8 -12.97 11.29 -10.43
N ALA A 9 -12.98 12.23 -9.48
CA ALA A 9 -13.89 13.37 -9.51
C ALA A 9 -13.72 14.22 -10.78
N GLY A 10 -12.47 14.49 -11.17
CA GLY A 10 -12.15 15.19 -12.41
C GLY A 10 -12.47 14.42 -13.69
N GLN A 11 -12.59 13.09 -13.63
CA GLN A 11 -13.01 12.25 -14.75
C GLN A 11 -14.53 12.03 -14.82
N GLY A 12 -15.32 12.66 -13.94
CA GLY A 12 -16.77 12.41 -13.85
C GLY A 12 -17.11 11.05 -13.23
N LEU A 13 -16.20 10.47 -12.46
CA LEU A 13 -16.29 9.10 -11.93
C LEU A 13 -16.37 9.08 -10.39
N TYR A 14 -16.93 8.01 -9.84
CA TYR A 14 -16.85 7.70 -8.41
C TYR A 14 -16.59 6.21 -8.18
N ALA A 15 -15.99 5.90 -7.02
CA ALA A 15 -15.85 4.54 -6.50
C ALA A 15 -17.17 4.14 -5.81
N ALA A 16 -17.85 3.12 -6.33
CA ALA A 16 -19.10 2.60 -5.80
C ALA A 16 -18.88 1.59 -4.66
N ASP A 17 -19.76 1.61 -3.65
CA ASP A 17 -19.64 0.77 -2.44
C ASP A 17 -19.65 -0.74 -2.76
N ILE A 18 -18.52 -1.41 -2.54
CA ILE A 18 -18.37 -2.87 -2.65
C ILE A 18 -18.41 -3.51 -1.26
N ILE A 19 -18.96 -4.73 -1.17
CA ILE A 19 -19.00 -5.49 0.08
C ILE A 19 -17.57 -5.86 0.53
N GLY A 20 -17.18 -5.42 1.73
CA GLY A 20 -15.89 -5.69 2.35
C GLY A 20 -15.80 -7.04 3.06
N ASP A 21 -15.98 -8.14 2.32
CA ASP A 21 -15.94 -9.52 2.83
C ASP A 21 -14.71 -10.34 2.39
N GLY A 22 -13.74 -9.68 1.73
CA GLY A 22 -12.55 -10.32 1.15
C GLY A 22 -12.74 -10.84 -0.28
N ASP A 23 -13.98 -10.85 -0.81
CA ASP A 23 -14.24 -11.07 -2.25
C ASP A 23 -14.24 -9.76 -3.05
N CYS A 24 -13.88 -8.62 -2.44
CA CYS A 24 -14.05 -7.28 -3.01
C CYS A 24 -13.49 -7.08 -4.44
N LEU A 25 -12.31 -7.63 -4.77
CA LEU A 25 -11.78 -7.62 -6.13
C LEU A 25 -12.72 -8.31 -7.13
N PHE A 26 -13.17 -9.52 -6.81
CA PHE A 26 -14.09 -10.25 -7.69
C PHE A 26 -15.49 -9.65 -7.69
N ARG A 27 -15.89 -8.92 -6.64
CA ARG A 27 -17.14 -8.14 -6.58
C ARG A 27 -17.10 -6.87 -7.43
N SER A 28 -16.00 -6.12 -7.43
CA SER A 28 -15.83 -4.95 -8.29
C SER A 28 -15.77 -5.34 -9.77
N LEU A 29 -15.02 -6.39 -10.10
CA LEU A 29 -14.98 -6.96 -11.45
C LEU A 29 -16.34 -7.55 -11.88
N SER A 30 -17.12 -8.13 -10.95
CA SER A 30 -18.50 -8.56 -11.21
C SER A 30 -19.44 -7.38 -11.50
N ASP A 31 -19.30 -6.27 -10.79
CA ASP A 31 -20.10 -5.07 -11.06
C ASP A 31 -19.72 -4.44 -12.42
N GLN A 32 -18.45 -4.45 -12.78
CA GLN A 32 -17.97 -3.99 -14.09
C GLN A 32 -18.47 -4.87 -15.26
N LEU A 33 -18.39 -6.20 -15.16
CA LEU A 33 -18.84 -7.12 -16.22
C LEU A 33 -20.37 -7.28 -16.31
N TYR A 34 -21.06 -7.28 -15.16
CA TYR A 34 -22.45 -7.75 -15.07
C TYR A 34 -23.39 -6.78 -14.36
N GLY A 35 -22.92 -5.59 -13.97
CA GLY A 35 -23.74 -4.58 -13.30
C GLY A 35 -24.26 -4.97 -11.93
N SER A 36 -23.68 -6.01 -11.31
CA SER A 36 -23.98 -6.45 -9.95
C SER A 36 -22.82 -7.23 -9.34
N GLN A 37 -22.67 -7.18 -8.02
CA GLN A 37 -21.62 -7.89 -7.27
C GLN A 37 -21.88 -9.42 -7.11
N SER A 38 -22.83 -9.98 -7.88
CA SER A 38 -23.41 -11.32 -7.66
C SER A 38 -22.52 -12.49 -8.13
N LYS A 39 -21.74 -12.30 -9.20
CA LYS A 39 -20.93 -13.34 -9.84
C LYS A 39 -19.50 -13.44 -9.30
N ALA A 40 -19.15 -12.74 -8.22
CA ALA A 40 -17.80 -12.74 -7.65
C ALA A 40 -17.20 -14.15 -7.44
N HIS A 41 -17.99 -15.11 -6.97
CA HIS A 41 -17.54 -16.50 -6.82
C HIS A 41 -17.27 -17.20 -8.16
N GLU A 42 -18.14 -17.01 -9.17
CA GLU A 42 -17.95 -17.54 -10.53
C GLU A 42 -16.66 -17.00 -11.14
N ILE A 43 -16.39 -15.70 -10.98
CA ILE A 43 -15.16 -15.07 -11.45
C ILE A 43 -13.94 -15.63 -10.70
N ARG A 44 -13.99 -15.73 -9.36
CA ARG A 44 -12.90 -16.31 -8.55
C ARG A 44 -12.53 -17.73 -9.02
N GLN A 45 -13.51 -18.60 -9.25
CA GLN A 45 -13.24 -19.97 -9.73
C GLN A 45 -12.71 -20.00 -11.18
N ARG A 46 -13.24 -19.15 -12.07
CA ARG A 46 -12.76 -19.06 -13.46
C ARG A 46 -11.34 -18.50 -13.55
N THR A 47 -11.03 -17.41 -12.84
CA THR A 47 -9.69 -16.82 -12.79
C THR A 47 -8.67 -17.81 -12.21
N THR A 48 -8.97 -18.47 -11.08
CA THR A 48 -8.04 -19.45 -10.49
C THR A 48 -7.87 -20.72 -11.35
N SER A 49 -8.90 -21.15 -12.07
CA SER A 49 -8.78 -22.23 -13.06
C SER A 49 -7.88 -21.82 -14.23
N TYR A 50 -7.99 -20.59 -14.72
CA TYR A 50 -7.11 -20.04 -15.75
C TYR A 50 -5.66 -19.96 -15.28
N MET A 51 -5.41 -19.54 -14.03
CA MET A 51 -4.07 -19.56 -13.43
C MET A 51 -3.45 -20.96 -13.47
N ARG A 52 -4.18 -22.01 -13.04
CA ARG A 52 -3.67 -23.39 -13.10
C ARG A 52 -3.37 -23.85 -14.54
N ALA A 53 -4.23 -23.50 -15.50
CA ALA A 53 -4.00 -23.84 -16.91
C ALA A 53 -2.76 -23.16 -17.51
N HIS A 54 -2.38 -21.98 -17.02
CA HIS A 54 -1.24 -21.19 -17.50
C HIS A 54 -0.13 -21.08 -16.43
N ALA A 55 0.00 -22.09 -15.57
CA ALA A 55 0.82 -22.03 -14.37
C ALA A 55 2.28 -21.62 -14.63
N SER A 56 2.85 -22.04 -15.76
CA SER A 56 4.23 -21.70 -16.16
C SER A 56 4.48 -20.19 -16.26
N TYR A 57 3.48 -19.38 -16.64
CA TYR A 57 3.58 -17.92 -16.63
C TYR A 57 3.45 -17.38 -15.19
N PHE A 58 2.37 -17.74 -14.49
CA PHE A 58 2.05 -17.18 -13.18
C PHE A 58 3.05 -17.57 -12.07
N LYS A 59 3.75 -18.71 -12.20
CA LYS A 59 4.86 -19.11 -11.30
C LYS A 59 6.00 -18.09 -11.24
N LEU A 60 6.27 -17.36 -12.32
CA LEU A 60 7.37 -16.39 -12.42
C LEU A 60 7.20 -15.19 -11.46
N PHE A 61 5.96 -14.90 -11.06
CA PHE A 61 5.61 -13.73 -10.25
C PHE A 61 5.45 -14.06 -8.75
N LEU A 62 5.56 -15.33 -8.35
CA LEU A 62 5.42 -15.72 -6.95
C LEU A 62 6.75 -15.61 -6.20
N SER A 63 6.73 -14.88 -5.08
CA SER A 63 7.86 -14.81 -4.16
C SER A 63 8.00 -16.12 -3.36
N VAL A 64 8.95 -16.96 -3.76
CA VAL A 64 9.25 -18.23 -3.10
C VAL A 64 10.45 -18.06 -2.18
N ALA A 65 10.20 -18.03 -0.88
CA ALA A 65 11.25 -17.83 0.13
C ALA A 65 12.31 -18.94 0.07
N SER A 66 13.53 -18.60 -0.37
CA SER A 66 14.63 -19.57 -0.46
C SER A 66 14.97 -20.13 0.94
N PRO A 67 14.98 -21.46 1.12
CA PRO A 67 14.88 -22.06 2.46
C PRO A 67 16.20 -22.08 3.24
N ARG A 68 16.64 -20.93 3.77
CA ARG A 68 17.53 -20.86 4.95
C ARG A 68 17.53 -19.49 5.66
N ARG A 69 17.34 -19.53 6.98
CA ARG A 69 17.50 -18.38 7.89
C ARG A 69 19.00 -18.05 8.09
N LYS A 70 19.58 -17.27 7.17
CA LYS A 70 20.73 -16.36 7.40
C LYS A 70 20.96 -15.54 6.14
N ALA A 71 20.98 -14.21 6.27
CA ALA A 71 21.26 -13.32 5.15
C ALA A 71 22.70 -13.51 4.65
N ARG A 72 22.84 -14.04 3.44
CA ARG A 72 24.09 -14.08 2.67
C ARG A 72 23.68 -13.88 1.21
N ALA A 73 24.32 -12.95 0.50
CA ALA A 73 23.96 -12.52 -0.86
C ALA A 73 24.27 -13.57 -1.97
N THR A 74 24.28 -14.85 -1.60
CA THR A 74 24.61 -16.01 -2.45
C THR A 74 23.62 -17.16 -2.18
N ALA A 75 22.36 -16.84 -1.87
CA ALA A 75 21.31 -17.83 -1.75
C ALA A 75 21.00 -18.39 -3.14
N ALA A 76 21.03 -19.71 -3.28
CA ALA A 76 20.62 -20.35 -4.53
C ALA A 76 19.14 -20.03 -4.84
N PRO A 77 18.77 -19.93 -6.13
CA PRO A 77 17.37 -19.76 -6.53
C PRO A 77 16.51 -20.91 -5.95
N PRO A 78 15.23 -20.65 -5.64
CA PRO A 78 14.32 -21.70 -5.20
C PRO A 78 14.23 -22.80 -6.28
N SER A 79 14.22 -24.06 -5.86
CA SER A 79 14.06 -25.17 -6.81
C SER A 79 12.67 -25.15 -7.43
N GLU A 80 12.55 -25.55 -8.69
CA GLU A 80 11.29 -25.59 -9.45
C GLU A 80 10.16 -26.27 -8.67
N ALA A 81 10.38 -27.47 -8.13
CA ALA A 81 9.41 -28.17 -7.31
C ALA A 81 9.00 -27.43 -6.01
N ALA A 82 9.79 -26.45 -5.53
CA ALA A 82 9.37 -25.56 -4.44
C ALA A 82 8.53 -24.38 -4.94
N VAL A 83 8.78 -23.89 -6.16
CA VAL A 83 7.90 -22.93 -6.86
C VAL A 83 6.55 -23.57 -7.16
N ASP A 84 6.52 -24.81 -7.66
CA ASP A 84 5.29 -25.55 -7.94
C ASP A 84 4.41 -25.69 -6.69
N ARG A 85 4.98 -26.13 -5.57
CA ARG A 85 4.24 -26.26 -4.30
C ARG A 85 3.77 -24.91 -3.76
N ALA A 86 4.55 -23.84 -3.94
CA ALA A 86 4.13 -22.49 -3.56
C ALA A 86 3.00 -21.96 -4.46
N PHE A 87 3.01 -22.33 -5.75
CA PHE A 87 1.98 -21.98 -6.72
C PHE A 87 0.66 -22.69 -6.45
N GLU A 88 0.64 -24.01 -6.31
CA GLU A 88 -0.62 -24.71 -5.97
C GLU A 88 -1.16 -24.26 -4.61
N ALA A 89 -0.30 -24.09 -3.60
CA ALA A 89 -0.69 -23.55 -2.30
C ALA A 89 -1.06 -22.04 -2.32
N HIS A 90 -0.85 -21.34 -3.43
CA HIS A 90 -1.41 -20.01 -3.70
C HIS A 90 -2.78 -20.12 -4.36
N VAL A 91 -2.91 -20.88 -5.44
CA VAL A 91 -4.17 -20.96 -6.18
C VAL A 91 -5.26 -21.72 -5.39
N ASP A 92 -4.90 -22.74 -4.60
CA ASP A 92 -5.80 -23.41 -3.64
C ASP A 92 -6.22 -22.53 -2.45
N ARG A 93 -5.49 -21.44 -2.21
CA ARG A 93 -5.89 -20.39 -1.27
C ARG A 93 -6.82 -19.42 -1.97
N MET A 94 -6.44 -18.94 -3.15
CA MET A 94 -7.19 -17.96 -3.94
C MET A 94 -8.55 -18.48 -4.42
N ALA A 95 -8.71 -19.79 -4.59
CA ALA A 95 -9.99 -20.42 -4.92
C ALA A 95 -11.02 -20.39 -3.76
N LYS A 96 -10.62 -19.97 -2.55
CA LYS A 96 -11.51 -19.87 -1.38
C LYS A 96 -12.09 -18.46 -1.27
N ALA A 97 -13.39 -18.38 -0.94
CA ALA A 97 -14.07 -17.10 -0.70
C ALA A 97 -13.43 -16.33 0.46
N GLY A 98 -13.45 -15.00 0.38
CA GLY A 98 -12.86 -14.11 1.38
C GLY A 98 -11.33 -13.99 1.35
N VAL A 99 -10.64 -14.66 0.42
CA VAL A 99 -9.19 -14.51 0.23
C VAL A 99 -8.91 -13.34 -0.70
N TYR A 100 -8.24 -12.32 -0.17
CA TYR A 100 -7.89 -11.09 -0.88
C TYR A 100 -7.00 -11.43 -2.10
N GLY A 101 -7.38 -10.93 -3.27
CA GLY A 101 -6.60 -11.01 -4.51
C GLY A 101 -5.93 -9.68 -4.82
N ASP A 102 -4.86 -9.73 -5.62
CA ASP A 102 -4.01 -8.59 -5.99
C ASP A 102 -3.78 -8.60 -7.52
N ASN A 103 -2.87 -7.77 -8.01
CA ASN A 103 -2.50 -7.63 -9.43
C ASN A 103 -2.30 -8.96 -10.18
N LEU A 104 -1.80 -10.01 -9.53
CA LEU A 104 -1.62 -11.33 -10.14
C LEU A 104 -2.96 -11.93 -10.61
N GLU A 105 -4.00 -11.83 -9.77
CA GLU A 105 -5.36 -12.25 -10.11
C GLU A 105 -6.01 -11.31 -11.13
N ILE A 106 -5.61 -10.04 -11.20
CA ILE A 106 -6.10 -9.09 -12.19
C ILE A 106 -5.54 -9.40 -13.58
N VAL A 107 -4.24 -9.70 -13.70
CA VAL A 107 -3.64 -10.20 -14.96
C VAL A 107 -4.32 -11.49 -15.39
N ALA A 108 -4.49 -12.45 -14.49
CA ALA A 108 -5.18 -13.71 -14.78
C ALA A 108 -6.64 -13.49 -15.21
N PHE A 109 -7.35 -12.56 -14.59
CA PHE A 109 -8.70 -12.19 -14.97
C PHE A 109 -8.75 -11.52 -16.35
N ALA A 110 -7.88 -10.52 -16.61
CA ALA A 110 -7.85 -9.76 -17.85
C ALA A 110 -7.67 -10.69 -19.06
N ARG A 111 -6.68 -11.60 -18.99
CA ARG A 111 -6.46 -12.61 -20.04
C ARG A 111 -7.60 -13.64 -20.11
N CYS A 112 -8.11 -14.12 -18.98
CA CYS A 112 -9.19 -15.12 -18.95
C CYS A 112 -10.52 -14.61 -19.53
N TYR A 113 -10.80 -13.31 -19.41
CA TYR A 113 -12.04 -12.70 -19.90
C TYR A 113 -11.88 -11.93 -21.22
N GLY A 114 -10.65 -11.67 -21.68
CA GLY A 114 -10.38 -10.90 -22.90
C GLY A 114 -10.73 -9.41 -22.74
N VAL A 115 -10.48 -8.86 -21.55
CA VAL A 115 -10.85 -7.49 -21.14
C VAL A 115 -9.65 -6.76 -20.54
N ASN A 116 -9.53 -5.47 -20.80
CA ASN A 116 -8.51 -4.63 -20.19
C ASN A 116 -9.01 -4.13 -18.83
N VAL A 117 -8.12 -3.92 -17.85
CA VAL A 117 -8.49 -3.44 -16.51
C VAL A 117 -7.66 -2.20 -16.14
N LYS A 118 -8.33 -1.06 -15.98
CA LYS A 118 -7.74 0.19 -15.51
C LYS A 118 -7.91 0.32 -14.00
N ILE A 119 -6.79 0.31 -13.29
CA ILE A 119 -6.72 0.39 -11.83
C ILE A 119 -6.38 1.82 -11.42
N TYR A 120 -7.25 2.43 -10.63
CA TYR A 120 -7.06 3.78 -10.09
C TYR A 120 -6.60 3.69 -8.63
N ARG A 121 -5.50 4.38 -8.31
CA ARG A 121 -5.06 4.67 -6.93
C ARG A 121 -5.21 6.16 -6.66
N ARG A 122 -4.79 6.64 -5.49
CA ARG A 122 -4.91 8.05 -5.08
C ARG A 122 -4.14 9.00 -6.02
N GLU A 123 -2.89 8.68 -6.35
CA GLU A 123 -1.99 9.55 -7.10
C GLU A 123 -1.89 9.23 -8.60
N TYR A 124 -2.11 7.97 -8.98
CA TYR A 124 -1.94 7.48 -10.36
C TYR A 124 -3.00 6.43 -10.74
N ALA A 125 -3.16 6.22 -12.05
CA ALA A 125 -3.91 5.09 -12.60
C ALA A 125 -3.08 4.40 -13.69
N TYR A 126 -3.18 3.08 -13.77
CA TYR A 126 -2.46 2.24 -14.74
C TYR A 126 -3.42 1.21 -15.35
N GLN A 127 -3.03 0.62 -16.48
CA GLN A 127 -3.84 -0.39 -17.17
C GLN A 127 -3.07 -1.70 -17.30
N ILE A 128 -3.74 -2.79 -16.90
CA ILE A 128 -3.35 -4.16 -17.22
C ILE A 128 -4.11 -4.58 -18.48
N SER A 129 -3.38 -5.04 -19.49
CA SER A 129 -3.97 -5.48 -20.78
C SER A 129 -4.30 -6.99 -20.79
N CYS A 130 -5.23 -7.41 -21.64
CA CYS A 130 -5.59 -8.83 -21.81
C CYS A 130 -4.66 -9.64 -22.70
N ASP A 131 -3.83 -8.97 -23.50
CA ASP A 131 -2.94 -9.62 -24.46
C ASP A 131 -1.63 -10.07 -23.78
N GLU A 132 -0.86 -10.92 -24.46
CA GLU A 132 0.56 -11.17 -24.11
C GLU A 132 1.45 -10.35 -25.06
N ASP A 133 2.67 -10.01 -24.65
CA ASP A 133 3.59 -9.12 -25.40
C ASP A 133 4.20 -9.76 -26.66
N THR A 134 3.38 -10.40 -27.51
CA THR A 134 3.74 -10.74 -28.88
C THR A 134 3.86 -9.45 -29.70
N SER A 135 5.05 -8.87 -29.67
CA SER A 135 5.48 -7.83 -30.61
C SER A 135 5.47 -8.39 -32.05
N THR A 136 4.30 -8.33 -32.69
CA THR A 136 4.08 -8.79 -34.06
C THR A 136 3.00 -7.93 -34.68
N THR A 137 3.31 -7.32 -35.82
CA THR A 137 2.53 -6.26 -36.48
C THR A 137 1.22 -6.79 -37.08
N SER A 138 0.22 -7.07 -36.24
CA SER A 138 -1.11 -7.53 -36.66
C SER A 138 -2.07 -6.35 -36.83
N THR A 139 -1.98 -5.65 -37.96
CA THR A 139 -2.94 -4.63 -38.41
C THR A 139 -4.26 -5.30 -38.85
N THR A 140 -4.95 -5.94 -37.91
CA THR A 140 -6.16 -6.73 -38.12
C THR A 140 -7.17 -6.54 -36.98
N THR A 141 -7.97 -5.47 -37.12
CA THR A 141 -9.42 -5.45 -36.81
C THR A 141 -9.88 -6.13 -35.51
N THR A 142 -9.14 -5.95 -34.41
CA THR A 142 -9.65 -6.30 -33.08
C THR A 142 -10.50 -5.13 -32.57
N GLY A 143 -11.83 -5.29 -32.60
CA GLY A 143 -12.76 -4.30 -32.06
C GLY A 143 -12.47 -4.00 -30.59
N GLU A 144 -12.74 -2.76 -30.18
CA GLU A 144 -12.33 -2.19 -28.89
C GLU A 144 -12.61 -3.16 -27.71
N ARG A 145 -11.52 -3.73 -27.15
CA ARG A 145 -11.60 -4.63 -26.00
C ARG A 145 -12.23 -3.87 -24.83
N ALA A 146 -13.24 -4.46 -24.20
CA ALA A 146 -13.94 -3.83 -23.08
C ALA A 146 -12.94 -3.45 -21.97
N LEU A 147 -12.95 -2.18 -21.58
CA LEU A 147 -12.12 -1.62 -20.52
C LEU A 147 -12.94 -1.55 -19.24
N LEU A 148 -12.51 -2.27 -18.20
CA LEU A 148 -13.12 -2.26 -16.89
C LEU A 148 -12.36 -1.30 -15.97
N HIS A 149 -13.08 -0.53 -15.15
CA HIS A 149 -12.51 0.48 -14.25
C HIS A 149 -12.73 0.07 -12.79
N ILE A 150 -11.64 -0.09 -12.04
CA ILE A 150 -11.67 -0.38 -10.59
C ILE A 150 -10.74 0.56 -9.81
N ALA A 151 -11.13 0.92 -8.58
CA ALA A 151 -10.32 1.72 -7.67
C ALA A 151 -9.73 0.83 -6.58
N TYR A 152 -8.44 1.02 -6.27
CA TYR A 152 -7.75 0.34 -5.17
C TYR A 152 -7.49 1.31 -4.03
N HIS A 153 -7.95 0.94 -2.83
CA HIS A 153 -7.92 1.75 -1.62
C HIS A 153 -6.78 1.34 -0.68
N ASP A 154 -6.31 2.28 0.16
CA ASP A 154 -5.16 2.06 1.08
C ASP A 154 -5.40 0.96 2.12
N TRP A 155 -6.67 0.58 2.34
CA TRP A 155 -7.12 -0.41 3.31
C TRP A 155 -7.40 -1.79 2.68
N GLU A 156 -6.64 -2.13 1.64
CA GLU A 156 -6.64 -3.43 0.93
C GLU A 156 -8.03 -3.78 0.33
N HIS A 157 -8.66 -2.81 -0.35
CA HIS A 157 -10.00 -2.96 -0.90
C HIS A 157 -10.09 -2.48 -2.35
N TYR A 158 -10.95 -3.15 -3.13
CA TYR A 158 -11.26 -2.78 -4.51
C TYR A 158 -12.72 -2.36 -4.66
N SER A 159 -12.93 -1.16 -5.21
CA SER A 159 -14.25 -0.64 -5.57
C SER A 159 -14.48 -0.68 -7.08
N SER A 160 -15.74 -0.84 -7.50
CA SER A 160 -16.16 -0.64 -8.90
C SER A 160 -16.20 0.85 -9.21
N ILE A 161 -15.82 1.28 -10.41
CA ILE A 161 -15.90 2.70 -10.81
C ILE A 161 -17.11 2.92 -11.72
N ARG A 162 -17.89 3.97 -11.44
CA ARG A 162 -19.12 4.33 -12.16
C ARG A 162 -19.18 5.83 -12.45
N ASN A 163 -19.92 6.24 -13.48
CA ASN A 163 -20.11 7.66 -13.81
C ASN A 163 -20.98 8.36 -12.75
N ILE A 164 -20.62 9.60 -12.40
CA ILE A 164 -21.37 10.48 -11.49
C ILE A 164 -22.76 10.80 -12.04
N ASP A 165 -22.91 10.87 -13.37
CA ASP A 165 -24.18 11.13 -14.05
C ASP A 165 -25.00 9.84 -14.33
N GLY A 166 -24.43 8.68 -14.03
CA GLY A 166 -25.05 7.35 -14.20
C GLY A 166 -24.61 6.59 -15.45
N PRO A 167 -25.07 5.33 -15.60
CA PRO A 167 -26.03 4.62 -14.74
C PRO A 167 -25.43 4.07 -13.44
N HIS A 168 -26.13 4.27 -12.32
CA HIS A 168 -25.71 3.76 -10.99
C HIS A 168 -26.12 2.31 -10.71
N THR A 169 -26.94 1.70 -11.58
CA THR A 169 -27.47 0.33 -11.45
C THR A 169 -27.47 -0.34 -12.82
N GLY A 170 -27.24 -1.65 -12.88
CA GLY A 170 -26.98 -2.34 -14.16
C GLY A 170 -25.56 -2.11 -14.63
N LEU A 171 -25.28 -2.32 -15.92
CA LEU A 171 -23.93 -2.19 -16.49
C LEU A 171 -23.36 -0.77 -16.25
N PRO A 172 -22.12 -0.59 -15.74
CA PRO A 172 -21.60 0.74 -15.39
C PRO A 172 -21.43 1.73 -16.54
N ALA A 173 -21.24 1.26 -17.78
CA ALA A 173 -21.05 2.07 -18.99
C ALA A 173 -20.05 3.23 -18.77
N VAL A 174 -18.86 2.90 -18.25
CA VAL A 174 -17.89 3.90 -17.78
C VAL A 174 -17.37 4.75 -18.94
N SER A 175 -17.53 6.07 -18.83
CA SER A 175 -17.09 7.04 -19.84
C SER A 175 -16.31 8.17 -19.14
N PRO A 176 -14.99 8.03 -18.97
CA PRO A 176 -14.17 9.06 -18.33
C PRO A 176 -14.16 10.33 -19.20
N ARG A 177 -14.63 11.46 -18.64
CA ARG A 177 -14.45 12.78 -19.28
C ARG A 177 -13.04 13.31 -19.02
N GLU A 178 -12.54 14.18 -19.90
CA GLU A 178 -11.31 14.93 -19.62
C GLU A 178 -11.56 15.92 -18.47
N PRO A 179 -10.64 16.05 -17.49
CA PRO A 179 -10.78 17.00 -16.41
C PRO A 179 -10.58 18.43 -16.91
N THR A 180 -11.42 19.36 -16.45
CA THR A 180 -11.19 20.81 -16.66
C THR A 180 -9.92 21.28 -15.96
N ASP A 181 -9.34 22.42 -16.35
CA ASP A 181 -8.10 22.92 -15.70
C ASP A 181 -8.30 23.30 -14.23
N GLU A 182 -9.52 23.68 -13.82
CA GLU A 182 -9.84 23.81 -12.40
C GLU A 182 -9.86 22.45 -11.69
N GLU A 183 -10.43 21.40 -12.30
CA GLU A 183 -10.37 20.04 -11.75
C GLU A 183 -8.93 19.51 -11.70
N LYS A 184 -8.10 19.73 -12.73
CA LYS A 184 -6.66 19.42 -12.70
C LYS A 184 -5.95 20.14 -11.55
N ARG A 185 -6.25 21.43 -11.33
CA ARG A 185 -5.68 22.23 -10.23
C ARG A 185 -6.18 21.75 -8.86
N ARG A 186 -7.45 21.35 -8.74
CA ARG A 186 -8.04 20.77 -7.51
C ARG A 186 -7.47 19.38 -7.23
N GLN A 187 -7.32 18.54 -8.25
CA GLN A 187 -6.67 17.24 -8.17
C GLN A 187 -5.22 17.41 -7.70
N LYS A 188 -4.44 18.29 -8.34
CA LYS A 188 -3.06 18.59 -7.92
C LYS A 188 -3.01 19.01 -6.45
N ARG A 189 -3.86 19.95 -6.02
CA ARG A 189 -3.97 20.36 -4.60
C ARG A 189 -4.32 19.20 -3.68
N ALA A 190 -5.16 18.26 -4.10
CA ALA A 190 -5.57 17.10 -3.29
C ALA A 190 -4.55 15.94 -3.29
N LEU A 191 -3.62 15.91 -4.25
CA LEU A 191 -2.40 15.07 -4.20
C LEU A 191 -1.29 15.75 -3.37
N GLU A 192 -1.23 17.07 -3.36
CA GLU A 192 -0.35 17.88 -2.50
C GLU A 192 -0.84 17.97 -1.04
N ASP A 193 -2.10 17.63 -0.77
CA ASP A 193 -2.68 17.48 0.57
C ASP A 193 -2.19 16.18 1.21
N VAL A 194 -0.99 16.25 1.79
CA VAL A 194 -0.33 15.11 2.41
C VAL A 194 -0.87 14.88 3.82
N ARG A 195 -1.54 13.75 3.98
CA ARG A 195 -2.14 13.30 5.24
C ARG A 195 -1.06 12.82 6.23
N VAL A 196 -0.64 13.72 7.12
CA VAL A 196 0.20 13.38 8.28
C VAL A 196 -0.59 12.50 9.25
N GLU A 197 -0.12 11.28 9.50
CA GLU A 197 -0.77 10.34 10.41
C GLU A 197 -0.21 10.42 11.84
N PRO A 198 -1.02 10.19 12.90
CA PRO A 198 -0.59 10.30 14.30
C PRO A 198 0.49 9.29 14.77
N TRP A 199 0.93 8.38 13.90
CA TRP A 199 2.10 7.54 14.14
C TRP A 199 3.39 8.19 13.62
N MET A 200 3.32 8.98 12.55
CA MET A 200 4.47 9.71 11.98
C MET A 200 4.98 10.74 12.99
N GLU A 201 4.08 11.54 13.58
CA GLU A 201 4.41 12.48 14.66
C GLU A 201 5.18 11.80 15.80
N LYS A 202 4.75 10.58 16.21
CA LYS A 202 5.37 9.83 17.30
C LYS A 202 6.74 9.27 16.93
N VAL A 203 6.95 8.84 15.68
CA VAL A 203 8.26 8.35 15.23
C VAL A 203 9.26 9.50 15.10
N VAL A 204 8.84 10.67 14.60
CA VAL A 204 9.69 11.88 14.57
C VAL A 204 10.06 12.30 15.99
N VAL A 205 9.09 12.44 16.91
CA VAL A 205 9.35 12.80 18.32
C VAL A 205 10.25 11.78 19.02
N ALA A 206 10.13 10.48 18.71
CA ALA A 206 10.98 9.44 19.30
C ALA A 206 12.38 9.33 18.67
N SER A 207 12.60 9.95 17.50
CA SER A 207 13.90 9.95 16.79
C SER A 207 14.73 11.21 17.05
N LEU A 208 14.16 12.22 17.74
CA LEU A 208 14.84 13.49 18.04
C LEU A 208 15.44 13.45 19.47
N PRO A 209 16.67 13.96 19.67
CA PRO A 209 17.32 13.98 20.99
C PRO A 209 16.73 15.07 21.91
N ALA A 210 16.12 16.11 21.34
CA ALA A 210 15.51 17.23 22.06
C ALA A 210 13.98 17.20 21.98
N VAL A 211 13.31 17.78 22.98
CA VAL A 211 11.84 17.85 23.07
C VAL A 211 11.30 18.93 22.14
N VAL A 212 11.12 18.58 20.87
CA VAL A 212 10.49 19.46 19.86
C VAL A 212 8.96 19.46 20.01
N SER A 213 8.32 20.61 19.82
CA SER A 213 6.86 20.72 19.92
C SER A 213 6.15 19.92 18.81
N GLY A 214 5.04 19.27 19.16
CA GLY A 214 4.25 18.47 18.20
C GLY A 214 3.70 19.27 17.02
N GLU A 215 3.59 20.60 17.17
CA GLU A 215 3.20 21.51 16.08
C GLU A 215 4.34 21.77 15.11
N LYS A 216 5.59 21.97 15.60
CA LYS A 216 6.78 22.08 14.73
C LYS A 216 7.05 20.74 14.01
N VAL A 217 6.83 19.61 14.69
CA VAL A 217 6.90 18.27 14.08
C VAL A 217 5.85 18.09 12.98
N ARG A 218 4.59 18.51 13.20
CA ARG A 218 3.55 18.49 12.15
C ARG A 218 3.89 19.37 10.97
N ASP A 219 4.29 20.61 11.22
CA ASP A 219 4.67 21.57 10.17
C ASP A 219 5.85 21.04 9.33
N MET A 220 6.89 20.49 9.96
CA MET A 220 7.99 19.87 9.21
C MET A 220 7.54 18.60 8.47
N LEU A 221 6.68 17.76 9.04
CA LEU A 221 6.11 16.60 8.31
C LEU A 221 5.29 17.04 7.09
N VAL A 222 4.54 18.14 7.15
CA VAL A 222 3.86 18.72 5.97
C VAL A 222 4.88 19.23 4.94
N LYS A 223 5.89 20.02 5.37
CA LYS A 223 6.97 20.52 4.51
C LYS A 223 7.81 19.41 3.86
N CYS A 224 7.94 18.26 4.52
CA CYS A 224 8.65 17.08 4.04
C CYS A 224 7.73 16.04 3.36
N LYS A 225 6.46 16.38 3.09
CA LYS A 225 5.49 15.48 2.43
C LYS A 225 5.36 14.11 3.11
N ALA A 226 5.29 14.13 4.44
CA ALA A 226 5.22 12.96 5.33
C ALA A 226 6.42 11.99 5.25
N ASP A 227 7.53 12.37 4.60
CA ASP A 227 8.79 11.67 4.76
C ASP A 227 9.32 11.91 6.18
N VAL A 228 9.19 10.88 7.02
CA VAL A 228 9.64 10.85 8.41
C VAL A 228 11.15 10.99 8.52
N GLY A 229 11.92 10.44 7.58
CA GLY A 229 13.39 10.53 7.59
C GLY A 229 13.85 11.96 7.28
N LEU A 230 13.34 12.53 6.20
CA LEU A 230 13.64 13.91 5.81
C LEU A 230 13.16 14.94 6.85
N ALA A 231 12.03 14.67 7.51
CA ALA A 231 11.55 15.50 8.63
C ALA A 231 12.44 15.41 9.87
N VAL A 232 12.95 14.22 10.22
CA VAL A 232 13.92 14.07 11.32
C VAL A 232 15.24 14.77 10.99
N SER A 233 15.82 14.54 9.80
CA SER A 233 17.08 15.20 9.40
C SER A 233 16.97 16.72 9.49
N ARG A 234 15.97 17.34 8.86
CA ARG A 234 15.80 18.81 8.93
C ARG A 234 15.57 19.35 10.33
N LEU A 235 14.93 18.58 11.22
CA LEU A 235 14.76 18.98 12.62
C LEU A 235 16.03 18.78 13.45
N LEU A 236 16.96 17.91 13.04
CA LEU A 236 18.30 17.83 13.61
C LEU A 236 19.18 18.98 13.10
N ASP A 237 19.14 19.26 11.80
CA ASP A 237 19.86 20.39 11.18
C ASP A 237 19.44 21.73 11.84
N GLU A 238 18.14 21.95 12.02
CA GLU A 238 17.59 23.13 12.74
C GLU A 238 17.88 23.14 14.26
N LEU A 239 18.41 22.06 14.84
CA LEU A 239 18.87 22.02 16.23
C LEU A 239 20.37 22.32 16.33
N SER A 240 21.21 21.74 15.45
CA SER A 240 22.64 22.11 15.39
C SER A 240 22.83 23.59 15.00
N ASP A 241 22.05 24.10 14.04
CA ASP A 241 22.03 25.52 13.64
C ASP A 241 21.61 26.47 14.79
N ALA A 242 21.05 25.94 15.88
CA ALA A 242 20.72 26.68 17.10
C ALA A 242 21.80 26.55 18.18
N GLU A 243 22.46 25.39 18.30
CA GLU A 243 23.58 25.16 19.22
C GLU A 243 24.83 25.95 18.79
N ASP A 244 25.15 26.00 17.49
CA ASP A 244 26.28 26.80 16.96
C ASP A 244 26.10 28.31 17.17
N ARG A 245 24.86 28.80 17.38
CA ARG A 245 24.55 30.23 17.60
C ARG A 245 24.67 30.69 19.06
N ASP A 246 24.72 29.76 20.01
CA ASP A 246 24.89 30.06 21.44
C ASP A 246 26.36 29.93 21.90
N SER A 247 27.28 29.67 20.95
CA SER A 247 28.72 29.71 21.20
C SER A 247 29.19 31.16 21.43
N PRO A 248 29.73 31.50 22.62
CA PRO A 248 30.20 32.85 22.91
C PRO A 248 31.44 33.18 22.08
N VAL A 249 31.42 34.33 21.40
CA VAL A 249 32.59 34.84 20.66
C VAL A 249 33.68 35.23 21.66
N VAL A 250 34.72 34.41 21.75
CA VAL A 250 35.95 34.73 22.49
C VAL A 250 36.91 35.47 21.56
N GLU A 251 36.85 36.80 21.58
CA GLU A 251 37.99 37.63 21.18
C GLU A 251 39.08 37.53 22.27
N ASP A 252 40.24 37.01 21.91
CA ASP A 252 41.50 37.27 22.60
C ASP A 252 42.66 37.09 21.60
N GLY A 253 43.74 37.87 21.72
CA GLY A 253 44.70 38.04 20.63
C GLY A 253 46.17 38.17 21.04
N ASP A 254 47.03 37.86 20.07
CA ASP A 254 48.51 37.92 20.09
C ASP A 254 49.24 36.95 21.05
N GLY A 255 50.47 36.54 20.71
CA GLY A 255 51.25 35.56 21.49
C GLY A 255 52.19 34.63 20.70
N THR A 256 53.00 35.18 19.78
CA THR A 256 53.97 34.44 18.95
C THR A 256 54.90 33.47 19.72
N ALA A 257 55.09 32.21 19.24
CA ALA A 257 56.37 31.73 18.65
C ALA A 257 56.69 30.19 18.71
N VAL A 258 57.27 29.70 17.60
CA VAL A 258 58.27 28.61 17.39
C VAL A 258 58.04 27.11 17.77
N ASN A 259 57.67 26.33 16.73
CA ASN A 259 58.58 25.41 15.98
C ASN A 259 58.81 23.92 16.38
N ASN A 260 58.59 23.04 15.37
CA ASN A 260 59.15 21.69 15.10
C ASN A 260 59.03 20.50 16.08
N GLY A 261 58.69 19.32 15.52
CA GLY A 261 58.86 18.00 16.14
C GLY A 261 58.28 16.88 15.27
N ASP A 262 59.11 15.98 14.75
CA ASP A 262 58.73 14.95 13.75
C ASP A 262 58.39 13.57 14.38
N ALA A 263 57.98 12.63 13.52
CA ALA A 263 57.46 11.28 13.72
C ALA A 263 58.13 10.36 14.78
N VAL A 264 57.44 9.25 15.12
CA VAL A 264 57.90 7.85 14.86
C VAL A 264 56.88 6.80 15.35
N GLU A 265 56.73 5.69 14.62
CA GLU A 265 55.93 4.52 15.00
C GLU A 265 56.57 3.68 16.13
N LYS A 266 55.76 2.91 16.88
CA LYS A 266 56.15 1.55 17.30
C LYS A 266 54.96 0.63 17.62
N LYS A 267 55.26 -0.67 17.71
CA LYS A 267 54.35 -1.82 17.55
C LYS A 267 54.83 -2.99 18.43
N VAL A 268 53.97 -4.01 18.64
CA VAL A 268 54.21 -5.29 19.36
C VAL A 268 54.52 -5.12 20.87
N GLU A 269 54.26 -6.04 21.82
CA GLU A 269 53.75 -7.44 21.87
C GLU A 269 52.56 -7.51 22.87
N GLU A 270 51.49 -8.29 22.69
CA GLU A 270 51.33 -9.77 22.81
C GLU A 270 51.76 -10.40 24.16
N ALA A 271 50.78 -10.71 25.02
CA ALA A 271 50.91 -11.70 26.11
C ALA A 271 49.56 -12.25 26.62
N ALA A 272 49.41 -13.57 26.60
CA ALA A 272 48.44 -14.40 27.34
C ALA A 272 49.20 -15.70 27.78
N PRO A 273 48.62 -16.79 28.35
CA PRO A 273 47.24 -17.04 28.81
C PRO A 273 47.09 -17.85 30.14
N ALA A 274 45.90 -17.85 30.76
CA ALA A 274 45.36 -18.95 31.61
C ALA A 274 43.83 -18.76 31.82
N LYS A 275 42.88 -19.70 31.65
CA LYS A 275 42.71 -21.15 31.94
C LYS A 275 42.06 -21.49 33.31
N ASN A 276 40.72 -21.53 33.37
CA ASN A 276 39.90 -22.65 33.92
C ASN A 276 38.39 -22.40 33.60
N LYS A 277 37.64 -23.39 33.07
CA LYS A 277 36.83 -24.44 33.75
C LYS A 277 35.79 -23.88 34.75
N GLY A 278 34.50 -24.25 34.69
CA GLY A 278 33.77 -25.11 33.74
C GLY A 278 32.49 -25.76 34.33
N LYS A 279 31.80 -26.60 33.52
CA LYS A 279 30.54 -27.35 33.81
C LYS A 279 29.25 -26.50 33.95
N ALA A 280 28.04 -27.09 33.94
CA ALA A 280 27.39 -27.99 32.95
C ALA A 280 25.96 -28.37 33.40
N LYS A 281 25.00 -28.35 32.48
CA LYS A 281 23.68 -29.04 32.40
C LYS A 281 23.02 -29.63 33.69
N GLY A 282 21.76 -29.21 33.92
CA GLY A 282 20.70 -30.00 34.58
C GLY A 282 19.45 -30.10 33.68
N LYS A 283 18.56 -31.08 33.91
CA LYS A 283 17.35 -31.34 33.09
C LYS A 283 16.26 -32.05 33.92
N THR A 284 15.00 -32.00 33.47
CA THR A 284 13.76 -32.55 34.11
C THR A 284 13.29 -31.72 35.32
N LYS A 285 12.02 -31.77 35.75
CA LYS A 285 10.97 -32.79 35.52
C LYS A 285 9.56 -32.18 35.58
N ASP A 286 8.60 -32.86 34.97
CA ASP A 286 7.17 -32.52 34.93
C ASP A 286 6.46 -32.69 36.28
N ARG A 287 5.47 -31.84 36.56
CA ARG A 287 4.32 -32.10 37.44
C ARG A 287 3.10 -31.32 36.98
N GLU A 288 1.97 -32.01 36.89
CA GLU A 288 0.64 -31.39 36.95
C GLU A 288 0.24 -31.17 38.41
N ASP A 289 -0.53 -30.12 38.69
CA ASP A 289 -1.47 -30.11 39.81
C ASP A 289 -2.54 -29.01 39.61
N GLY A 290 -3.75 -29.25 40.12
CA GLY A 290 -4.94 -28.44 39.80
C GLY A 290 -5.12 -27.19 40.68
N HIS A 291 -5.74 -26.14 40.11
CA HIS A 291 -6.30 -25.04 40.90
C HIS A 291 -7.57 -24.45 40.28
N ALA A 292 -8.61 -24.29 41.09
CA ALA A 292 -9.91 -23.76 40.68
C ALA A 292 -9.83 -22.25 40.38
N LYS A 293 -10.56 -21.78 39.37
CA LYS A 293 -10.61 -20.36 38.98
C LYS A 293 -11.90 -19.68 39.43
N GLN A 294 -11.74 -18.53 40.08
CA GLN A 294 -12.82 -17.59 40.39
C GLN A 294 -13.46 -17.00 39.12
N PRO A 295 -14.71 -16.49 39.20
CA PRO A 295 -15.40 -15.90 38.05
C PRO A 295 -14.65 -14.69 37.47
N SER A 296 -14.50 -14.67 36.15
CA SER A 296 -13.77 -13.62 35.44
C SER A 296 -14.57 -12.31 35.35
N ARG A 297 -13.88 -11.18 35.61
CA ARG A 297 -14.39 -9.83 35.28
C ARG A 297 -14.82 -9.74 33.81
N PRO A 298 -15.81 -8.88 33.46
CA PRO A 298 -16.25 -8.71 32.07
C PRO A 298 -15.07 -8.34 31.16
N LYS A 299 -15.03 -8.94 29.97
CA LYS A 299 -13.96 -8.68 28.99
C LYS A 299 -13.91 -7.20 28.65
N ARG A 300 -12.72 -6.61 28.74
CA ARG A 300 -12.45 -5.25 28.30
C ARG A 300 -12.51 -5.21 26.78
N GLU A 301 -13.44 -4.43 26.23
CA GLU A 301 -13.69 -4.33 24.78
C GLU A 301 -12.41 -4.03 24.00
N THR A 302 -12.18 -4.76 22.91
CA THR A 302 -11.02 -4.55 22.02
C THR A 302 -11.22 -3.33 21.12
N ALA A 303 -10.10 -2.77 20.64
CA ALA A 303 -10.13 -1.64 19.71
C ALA A 303 -10.87 -1.96 18.38
N ARG A 304 -10.99 -3.24 18.02
CA ARG A 304 -11.75 -3.72 16.84
C ARG A 304 -13.25 -3.67 17.09
N GLU A 305 -13.73 -4.32 18.14
CA GLU A 305 -15.16 -4.31 18.53
C GLU A 305 -15.71 -2.89 18.70
N ARG A 306 -14.91 -2.00 19.31
CA ARG A 306 -15.25 -0.57 19.46
C ARG A 306 -15.35 0.18 18.13
N LYS A 307 -14.51 -0.16 17.14
CA LYS A 307 -14.57 0.42 15.78
C LYS A 307 -15.83 -0.04 15.06
N ASP A 308 -16.14 -1.33 15.16
CA ASP A 308 -17.24 -1.97 14.43
C ASP A 308 -18.62 -1.46 14.94
N ARG A 309 -18.79 -1.24 16.26
CA ARG A 309 -19.99 -0.57 16.81
C ARG A 309 -20.15 0.85 16.27
N LEU A 310 -19.08 1.65 16.31
CA LEU A 310 -19.10 3.05 15.84
C LEU A 310 -19.34 3.16 14.32
N GLN A 311 -19.07 2.10 13.54
CA GLN A 311 -19.45 2.03 12.13
C GLN A 311 -20.95 1.73 11.96
N ARG A 312 -21.52 0.76 12.71
CA ARG A 312 -22.98 0.48 12.69
C ARG A 312 -23.81 1.72 13.02
N GLU A 313 -23.52 2.38 14.15
CA GLU A 313 -24.23 3.58 14.59
C GLU A 313 -24.20 4.72 13.55
N LYS A 314 -23.11 4.84 12.78
CA LYS A 314 -22.99 5.80 11.67
C LYS A 314 -23.80 5.41 10.43
N MET A 315 -23.98 4.11 10.14
CA MET A 315 -24.79 3.66 9.00
C MET A 315 -26.29 3.84 9.26
N ASP A 316 -26.76 3.49 10.46
CA ASP A 316 -28.18 3.65 10.82
C ASP A 316 -28.57 5.14 10.86
N ARG A 317 -27.67 6.01 11.36
CA ARG A 317 -27.84 7.47 11.32
C ARG A 317 -27.79 8.07 9.91
N LYS A 318 -27.16 7.41 8.93
CA LYS A 318 -27.19 7.81 7.50
C LYS A 318 -28.50 7.40 6.81
N LYS A 319 -29.03 6.19 7.07
CA LYS A 319 -30.29 5.71 6.48
C LYS A 319 -31.49 6.64 6.77
N ALA A 320 -31.43 7.41 7.84
CA ALA A 320 -32.50 8.32 8.25
C ALA A 320 -32.61 9.63 7.43
N LYS A 321 -31.77 9.90 6.41
CA LYS A 321 -31.78 11.20 5.69
C LYS A 321 -31.56 11.14 4.16
N GLY A 322 -32.68 11.18 3.42
CA GLY A 322 -32.81 11.97 2.18
C GLY A 322 -32.55 11.30 0.82
N LYS A 323 -33.35 11.70 -0.19
CA LYS A 323 -33.19 11.43 -1.64
C LYS A 323 -33.22 12.78 -2.41
N PRO A 324 -32.68 12.90 -3.65
CA PRO A 324 -32.53 14.15 -4.42
C PRO A 324 -33.60 14.34 -5.53
N PRO A 325 -33.55 15.43 -6.33
CA PRO A 325 -32.87 15.51 -7.66
C PRO A 325 -31.82 16.66 -7.72
N GLY A 326 -31.21 17.17 -8.82
CA GLY A 326 -31.19 16.97 -10.30
C GLY A 326 -30.56 18.25 -10.95
N GLU A 327 -30.31 18.44 -12.26
CA GLU A 327 -30.26 17.62 -13.49
C GLU A 327 -29.64 18.47 -14.65
N LYS A 328 -29.17 17.87 -15.78
CA LYS A 328 -28.86 18.49 -17.12
C LYS A 328 -27.59 19.39 -17.26
N THR A 329 -26.54 18.97 -18.01
CA THR A 329 -26.22 19.13 -19.47
C THR A 329 -25.96 20.59 -19.93
N GLU A 330 -25.02 20.92 -20.84
CA GLU A 330 -24.60 20.24 -22.09
C GLU A 330 -23.11 20.51 -22.50
N SER A 331 -22.71 20.30 -23.77
CA SER A 331 -21.33 19.96 -24.20
C SER A 331 -20.56 20.94 -25.11
N ASN A 332 -19.21 20.90 -25.08
CA ASN A 332 -18.36 20.81 -26.29
C ASN A 332 -16.90 20.41 -26.01
N SER A 333 -16.12 20.09 -27.05
CA SER A 333 -14.81 19.39 -26.99
C SER A 333 -13.58 20.23 -27.38
N VAL A 334 -12.39 19.82 -26.93
CA VAL A 334 -11.13 19.60 -27.70
C VAL A 334 -10.10 18.96 -26.75
N SER A 335 -9.31 17.99 -27.24
CA SER A 335 -8.51 17.04 -26.44
C SER A 335 -7.02 17.35 -26.34
N GLU A 336 -6.38 17.03 -25.21
CA GLU A 336 -4.97 16.59 -25.19
C GLU A 336 -4.59 15.84 -23.89
N GLY A 337 -3.97 14.66 -24.02
CA GLY A 337 -3.98 13.60 -23.00
C GLY A 337 -2.76 13.49 -22.07
N ILE A 338 -2.96 12.80 -20.94
CA ILE A 338 -1.92 12.45 -19.95
C ILE A 338 -1.47 10.99 -20.14
N LYS A 339 -0.19 10.72 -19.92
CA LYS A 339 0.50 9.45 -20.23
C LYS A 339 -0.10 8.23 -19.51
N THR A 340 -0.68 7.31 -20.27
CA THR A 340 -0.97 5.94 -19.84
C THR A 340 0.33 5.16 -19.68
N LEU A 341 0.43 4.34 -18.63
CA LEU A 341 1.51 3.39 -18.43
C LEU A 341 0.92 1.97 -18.54
N HIS A 342 1.38 1.22 -19.53
CA HIS A 342 1.00 -0.17 -19.79
C HIS A 342 1.91 -1.12 -19.01
N VAL A 343 1.32 -2.15 -18.41
CA VAL A 343 1.96 -3.15 -17.52
C VAL A 343 1.35 -4.53 -17.77
#